data_AF-A0A7J6PL01-F1
#
_entry.id   AF-A0A7J6PL01-F1
#
_cell.length_a   1.000
_cell.length_b   1.000
_cell.length_c   1.000
_cell.angle_alpha   90.00
_cell.angle_beta   90.00
_cell.angle_gamma   90.00
#
_symmetry.space_group_name_H-M   'P 1'
#
loop_
_entity.id
_entity.type
_entity.pdbx_description
1 polymer ?
#
loop_
_entity_poly.entity_id
_entity_poly.type
_entity_poly.pdbx_seq_one_letter_code
_entity_poly.pdbx_strand_id
1 'polypeptide(L)'
;SVDPGTVLIMMTGEAMKSEEEGGSEFKPENWFLPDTKDIDRERARNHWAFTGSPRRCPGQHLAMKECIVMAATLLKHFDDIHFTIGYDNVEEKTFINRIPVNLQLSMKARAP
;
A
#
# COMPACT_ATOMS: atom_id res chain seq x y z
N SER A 1 21.09 18.67 18.94
CA SER A 1 22.15 17.89 18.27
C SER A 1 21.92 16.43 18.55
N VAL A 2 22.28 15.56 17.61
CA VAL A 2 22.22 14.10 17.79
C VAL A 2 23.66 13.58 17.68
N ASP A 3 24.09 12.76 18.63
CA ASP A 3 25.46 12.30 18.70
C ASP A 3 25.75 11.21 17.64
N PRO A 4 26.99 11.14 17.11
CA PRO A 4 27.39 10.05 16.21
C PRO A 4 27.13 8.67 16.83
N GLY A 5 26.56 7.75 16.05
CA GLY A 5 26.20 6.40 16.51
C GLY A 5 24.80 6.29 17.13
N THR A 6 24.06 7.39 17.27
CA THR A 6 22.65 7.33 17.71
C THR A 6 21.80 6.56 16.71
N VAL A 7 21.00 5.60 17.21
CA VAL A 7 20.03 4.86 16.40
C VAL A 7 18.80 5.73 16.15
N LEU A 8 18.48 5.95 14.87
CA LEU A 8 17.27 6.66 14.44
C LEU A 8 16.25 5.66 13.92
N ILE A 9 15.04 5.67 14.49
CA ILE A 9 13.92 4.86 14.02
C ILE A 9 12.98 5.78 13.24
N MET A 10 12.81 5.51 11.95
CA MET A 10 11.87 6.23 11.12
C MET A 10 10.47 5.62 11.27
N MET A 11 9.53 6.42 11.77
CA MET A 11 8.13 6.02 11.94
C MET A 11 7.36 6.12 10.62
N THR A 12 7.81 5.42 9.57
CA THR A 12 7.22 5.51 8.21
C THR A 12 5.74 5.16 8.20
N GLY A 13 5.30 4.23 9.04
CA GLY A 13 3.89 3.87 9.18
C GLY A 13 3.00 4.99 9.72
N GLU A 14 3.56 5.93 10.48
CA GLU A 14 2.83 7.13 10.93
C GLU A 14 2.96 8.27 9.91
N ALA A 15 4.13 8.42 9.28
CA ALA A 15 4.31 9.39 8.19
C ALA A 15 3.31 9.16 7.04
N MET A 16 3.06 7.89 6.69
CA MET A 16 2.08 7.51 5.67
C MET A 16 0.63 7.85 6.00
N LYS A 17 0.29 8.12 7.27
CA LYS A 17 -1.06 8.54 7.68
C LYS A 17 -1.27 10.05 7.59
N SER A 18 -0.23 10.81 7.27
CA SER A 18 -0.35 12.26 7.06
C SER A 18 -1.14 12.58 5.81
N GLU A 19 -1.82 13.72 5.77
CA GLU A 19 -2.54 14.20 4.59
C GLU A 19 -1.64 14.36 3.35
N GLU A 20 -0.35 14.65 3.57
CA GLU A 20 0.66 14.71 2.51
C GLU A 20 0.90 13.35 1.84
N GLU A 21 0.76 12.25 2.59
CA GLU A 21 1.12 10.90 2.16
C GLU A 21 -0.07 9.98 1.90
N GLY A 22 -1.29 10.50 1.99
CA GLY A 22 -2.52 9.79 1.61
C GLY A 22 -3.62 9.81 2.66
N GLY A 23 -3.34 10.32 3.86
CA GLY A 23 -4.29 10.44 4.97
C GLY A 23 -4.47 9.13 5.75
N SER A 24 -5.35 9.17 6.75
CA SER A 24 -5.61 8.04 7.66
C SER A 24 -6.74 7.10 7.19
N GLU A 25 -7.43 7.46 6.11
CA GLU A 25 -8.53 6.70 5.53
C GLU A 25 -8.16 6.15 4.15
N PHE A 26 -8.74 5.00 3.78
CA PHE A 26 -8.55 4.46 2.43
C PHE A 26 -9.35 5.28 1.42
N LYS A 27 -8.67 6.20 0.73
CA LYS A 27 -9.27 7.09 -0.29
C LYS A 27 -8.36 7.20 -1.52
N PRO A 28 -8.56 6.34 -2.55
CA PRO A 28 -7.72 6.33 -3.75
C PRO A 28 -7.64 7.69 -4.46
N GLU A 29 -8.67 8.51 -4.36
CA GLU A 29 -8.77 9.83 -4.98
C GLU A 29 -7.73 10.82 -4.43
N ASN A 30 -7.15 10.56 -3.25
CA ASN A 30 -6.07 11.38 -2.69
C ASN A 30 -4.80 11.37 -3.56
N TRP A 31 -4.70 10.44 -4.52
CA TRP A 31 -3.57 10.28 -5.43
C TRP A 31 -3.84 10.87 -6.82
N PHE A 32 -4.96 11.56 -7.03
CA PHE A 32 -5.28 12.21 -8.30
C PHE A 32 -4.77 13.65 -8.34
N LEU A 33 -4.48 14.13 -9.55
CA LEU A 33 -4.24 15.56 -9.77
C LEU A 33 -5.55 16.33 -9.49
N PRO A 34 -5.47 17.52 -8.86
CA PRO A 34 -6.64 18.33 -8.52
C PRO A 34 -7.57 18.53 -9.70
N ASP A 35 -8.88 18.36 -9.48
CA ASP A 35 -9.94 18.53 -10.49
C ASP A 35 -9.82 17.63 -11.73
N THR A 36 -9.05 16.54 -11.65
CA THR A 36 -8.91 15.55 -12.72
C THR A 36 -9.23 14.13 -12.24
N LYS A 37 -9.23 13.19 -13.18
CA LYS A 37 -9.19 11.74 -12.89
C LYS A 37 -7.81 11.14 -13.17
N ASP A 38 -6.81 11.99 -13.40
CA ASP A 38 -5.46 11.56 -13.72
C ASP A 38 -4.66 11.35 -12.44
N ILE A 39 -3.84 10.31 -12.42
CA ILE A 39 -2.99 9.97 -11.27
C ILE A 39 -1.81 10.94 -11.20
N ASP A 40 -1.55 11.49 -10.01
CA ASP A 40 -0.30 12.18 -9.71
C ASP A 40 0.85 11.16 -9.61
N ARG A 41 1.53 10.95 -10.74
CA ARG A 41 2.62 9.97 -10.87
C ARG A 41 3.87 10.35 -10.10
N GLU A 42 4.09 11.63 -9.81
CA GLU A 42 5.24 12.07 -9.03
C GLU A 42 5.03 11.74 -7.56
N ARG A 43 3.87 12.12 -7.02
CA ARG A 43 3.47 11.78 -5.65
C ARG A 43 3.42 10.27 -5.45
N ALA A 44 2.78 9.54 -6.36
CA ALA A 44 2.72 8.08 -6.32
C ALA A 44 4.10 7.39 -6.37
N ARG A 45 5.15 8.07 -6.85
CA ARG A 45 6.52 7.53 -6.86
C ARG A 45 7.30 7.88 -5.59
N ASN A 46 6.93 8.94 -4.88
CA ASN A 46 7.75 9.49 -3.80
C ASN A 46 7.22 9.17 -2.40
N HIS A 47 6.15 8.38 -2.27
CA HIS A 47 5.57 8.02 -0.99
C HIS A 47 6.52 7.29 -0.02
N TRP A 48 6.28 7.40 1.28
CA TRP A 48 7.18 6.83 2.32
C TRP A 48 7.14 5.31 2.50
N ALA A 49 6.23 4.57 1.87
CA ALA A 49 6.17 3.11 2.04
C ALA A 49 7.44 2.36 1.57
N PHE A 50 8.28 2.97 0.70
CA PHE A 50 9.58 2.45 0.30
C PHE A 50 10.77 3.22 0.88
N THR A 51 10.52 3.99 1.96
CA THR A 51 11.46 4.90 2.64
C THR A 51 12.02 6.03 1.76
N GLY A 52 12.74 6.97 2.39
CA GLY A 52 13.39 8.09 1.72
C GLY A 52 14.84 7.81 1.29
N SER A 53 15.37 8.67 0.42
CA SER A 53 16.79 8.72 0.05
C SER A 53 17.68 8.98 1.29
N PRO A 54 18.91 8.40 1.42
CA PRO A 54 19.66 7.61 0.44
C PRO A 54 19.43 6.08 0.51
N ARG A 55 18.59 5.62 1.44
CA ARG A 55 18.34 4.18 1.69
C ARG A 55 16.99 3.70 1.17
N ARG A 56 16.39 4.43 0.22
CA ARG A 56 15.15 4.04 -0.48
C ARG A 56 15.25 2.62 -1.02
N CYS A 57 14.18 1.84 -0.89
CA CYS A 57 14.13 0.47 -1.37
C CYS A 57 14.54 0.39 -2.86
N PRO A 58 15.63 -0.32 -3.20
CA PRO A 58 16.05 -0.44 -4.60
C PRO A 58 15.04 -1.23 -5.45
N GLY A 59 14.21 -2.05 -4.80
CA GLY A 59 13.17 -2.86 -5.44
C GLY A 59 11.85 -2.13 -5.71
N GLN A 60 11.70 -0.84 -5.37
CA GLN A 60 10.43 -0.11 -5.48
C GLN A 60 9.77 -0.26 -6.86
N HIS A 61 10.54 -0.08 -7.94
CA HIS A 61 10.00 -0.15 -9.30
C HIS A 61 9.50 -1.55 -9.67
N LEU A 62 10.17 -2.61 -9.19
CA LEU A 62 9.74 -3.99 -9.43
C LEU A 62 8.48 -4.29 -8.60
N ALA A 63 8.52 -4.00 -7.30
CA ALA A 63 7.40 -4.24 -6.39
C ALA A 63 6.12 -3.55 -6.86
N MET A 64 6.19 -2.30 -7.32
CA MET A 64 5.03 -1.59 -7.86
C MET A 64 4.49 -2.23 -9.13
N LYS A 65 5.35 -2.71 -10.04
CA LYS A 65 4.91 -3.42 -11.24
C LYS A 65 4.24 -4.74 -10.89
N GLU A 66 4.79 -5.50 -9.94
CA GLU A 66 4.21 -6.75 -9.47
C GLU A 66 2.83 -6.50 -8.86
N CYS A 67 2.67 -5.50 -7.99
CA CYS A 67 1.37 -5.12 -7.42
C CYS A 67 0.34 -4.76 -8.50
N ILE A 68 0.72 -3.96 -9.50
CA ILE A 68 -0.16 -3.58 -10.60
C ILE A 68 -0.58 -4.81 -11.42
N VAL A 69 0.37 -5.66 -11.79
CA VAL A 69 0.10 -6.87 -12.57
C VAL A 69 -0.79 -7.84 -11.79
N MET A 70 -0.51 -8.06 -10.50
CA MET A 70 -1.34 -8.90 -9.64
C MET A 70 -2.76 -8.35 -9.54
N ALA A 71 -2.94 -7.08 -9.19
CA ALA A 71 -4.26 -6.46 -9.07
C ALA A 71 -5.04 -6.51 -10.39
N ALA A 72 -4.40 -6.16 -11.51
CA ALA A 72 -5.03 -6.23 -12.83
C ALA A 72 -5.41 -7.67 -13.21
N THR A 73 -4.58 -8.66 -12.88
CA THR A 73 -4.88 -10.07 -13.14
C THR A 73 -6.08 -10.54 -12.32
N LEU A 74 -6.14 -10.20 -11.04
CA LEU A 74 -7.26 -10.54 -10.17
C LEU A 74 -8.57 -9.93 -10.69
N LEU A 75 -8.57 -8.63 -11.00
CA LEU A 75 -9.77 -7.94 -11.50
C LEU A 75 -10.21 -8.42 -12.89
N LYS A 76 -9.26 -8.82 -13.74
CA LYS A 76 -9.55 -9.35 -15.07
C LYS A 76 -10.19 -10.73 -15.01
N HIS A 77 -9.75 -11.59 -14.11
CA HIS A 77 -10.12 -13.01 -14.11
C HIS A 77 -11.20 -13.39 -13.10
N PHE A 78 -11.56 -12.51 -12.17
CA PHE A 78 -12.57 -12.79 -11.15
C PHE A 78 -13.60 -11.65 -11.07
N ASP A 79 -14.89 -12.00 -10.96
CA ASP A 79 -15.99 -11.04 -10.88
C ASP A 79 -16.46 -10.75 -9.46
N ASP A 80 -16.23 -11.70 -8.55
CA ASP A 80 -16.71 -11.63 -7.18
C ASP A 80 -15.58 -12.06 -6.26
N ILE A 81 -15.01 -11.08 -5.53
CA ILE A 81 -13.93 -11.27 -4.56
C ILE A 81 -14.45 -10.72 -3.23
N HIS A 82 -14.67 -11.59 -2.25
CA HIS A 82 -15.20 -11.20 -0.93
C HIS A 82 -14.62 -12.03 0.20
N PHE A 83 -14.71 -11.50 1.43
CA PHE A 83 -14.29 -12.21 2.64
C PHE A 83 -15.23 -13.37 2.94
N THR A 84 -14.70 -14.56 3.23
CA THR A 84 -15.51 -15.72 3.63
C THR A 84 -15.95 -15.67 5.08
N ILE A 85 -15.12 -15.07 5.93
CA ILE A 85 -15.37 -14.95 7.37
C ILE A 85 -15.71 -13.52 7.80
N GLY A 86 -15.87 -12.58 6.86
CA GLY A 86 -16.09 -11.16 7.14
C GLY A 86 -14.80 -10.38 7.46
N TYR A 87 -14.82 -9.07 7.18
CA TYR A 87 -13.65 -8.19 7.37
C TYR A 87 -13.21 -8.07 8.82
N ASP A 88 -14.17 -8.04 9.76
CA ASP A 88 -13.91 -7.87 11.20
C ASP A 88 -13.08 -9.00 11.82
N ASN A 89 -12.97 -10.15 11.13
CA ASN A 89 -12.15 -11.28 11.56
C ASN A 89 -10.71 -11.25 11.01
N VAL A 90 -10.38 -10.27 10.16
CA VAL A 90 -9.01 -10.03 9.70
C VAL A 90 -8.28 -9.24 10.79
N GLU A 91 -7.21 -9.82 11.35
CA GLU A 91 -6.39 -9.13 12.35
C GLU A 91 -5.08 -8.67 11.72
N GLU A 92 -4.60 -7.49 12.11
CA GLU A 92 -3.25 -7.04 11.73
C GLU A 92 -2.24 -7.49 12.78
N LYS A 93 -1.24 -8.29 12.37
CA LYS A 93 -0.06 -8.56 13.20
C LYS A 93 1.08 -7.66 12.75
N THR A 94 1.61 -6.89 13.68
CA THR A 94 2.79 -6.04 13.46
C THR A 94 4.01 -6.65 14.14
N PHE A 95 5.05 -6.91 13.36
CA PHE A 95 6.40 -7.16 13.86
C PHE A 95 7.36 -6.15 13.22
N ILE A 96 8.16 -6.57 12.24
CA ILE A 96 8.95 -5.68 11.36
C ILE A 96 8.08 -5.14 10.21
N ASN A 97 7.10 -5.94 9.79
CA ASN A 97 6.12 -5.61 8.77
C ASN A 97 4.69 -5.84 9.30
N ARG A 98 3.71 -5.24 8.63
CA ARG A 98 2.28 -5.45 8.89
C ARG A 98 1.79 -6.63 8.06
N ILE A 99 1.18 -7.61 8.70
CA ILE A 99 0.69 -8.83 8.05
C ILE A 99 -0.78 -9.03 8.43
N PRO A 100 -1.70 -9.15 7.47
CA PRO A 100 -3.05 -9.58 7.78
C PRO A 100 -3.05 -11.07 8.10
N VAL A 101 -3.62 -11.45 9.24
CA VAL A 101 -3.94 -12.84 9.57
C VAL A 101 -5.44 -13.08 9.41
N ASN A 102 -5.81 -14.34 9.16
CA ASN A 102 -7.19 -14.74 8.89
C ASN A 102 -7.80 -14.08 7.64
N LEU A 103 -6.98 -13.61 6.69
CA LEU A 103 -7.45 -13.15 5.39
C LEU A 103 -7.93 -14.35 4.56
N GLN A 104 -9.21 -14.68 4.67
CA GLN A 104 -9.85 -15.72 3.88
C GLN A 104 -10.79 -15.10 2.85
N LEU A 105 -10.60 -15.46 1.58
CA LEU A 105 -11.31 -14.89 0.45
C LEU A 105 -11.98 -15.99 -0.36
N SER A 106 -13.17 -15.68 -0.88
CA SER A 106 -13.82 -16.44 -1.95
C SER A 106 -13.70 -15.64 -3.23
N MET A 107 -13.44 -16.34 -4.33
CA MET A 107 -13.22 -15.74 -5.64
C MET A 107 -13.97 -16.52 -6.71
N LYS A 108 -14.86 -15.86 -7.45
CA LYS A 108 -15.57 -16.46 -8.58
C LYS A 108 -14.87 -16.10 -9.88
N ALA A 109 -14.41 -17.11 -10.62
CA ALA A 109 -13.84 -16.92 -11.95
C ALA A 109 -14.86 -16.24 -12.87
N ARG A 110 -14.38 -15.22 -13.61
CA ARG A 110 -15.14 -14.52 -14.65
C ARG A 110 -15.44 -15.49 -15.78
N ALA A 111 -16.69 -15.48 -16.25
CA ALA A 111 -17.06 -16.27 -17.42
C ALA A 111 -16.26 -15.79 -18.66
N PRO A 112 -15.87 -16.69 -19.56
CA PRO A 112 -15.10 -16.35 -20.76
C PRO A 112 -15.84 -15.37 -21.68
#